data_AF-A0A0N4UHH0-F1
#
_entry.id   AF-A0A0N4UHH0-F1
#
_cell.length_a   1.000
_cell.length_b   1.000
_cell.length_c   1.000
_cell.angle_alpha   90.00
_cell.angle_beta   90.00
_cell.angle_gamma   90.00
#
_symmetry.space_group_name_H-M   'P 1'
#
loop_
_entity.id
_entity.type
_entity.pdbx_description
1 polymer ?
#
loop_
_entity_poly.entity_id
_entity_poly.type
_entity_poly.pdbx_seq_one_letter_code
_entity_poly.pdbx_strand_id
1 'polypeptide(L)'
;MDSFKFRQQNSRGCVLDQPQYIGEYCVNAQRGIILGRSQARYLCNFRINRECHMDLNEGYEIFDAKIEPSNEKIDILLKWLMLHSLPGDSLKKVCHDADFVSWRGIFARIAATPSNKDEHWMFAVVCYKSVIFLCEYPTEQKLTMLANMSNRDKIMAYWGFKFEQFMTSSHPESVPDTKKPVTNKEEFHIMVKSKFNESHLKILYSAETDGLYYASGAYVELKTMRFDGQKKHSWDRKALKWFLQSYLTATKEIVVGLRDDSGYLFANYIS
;
A
#
# COMPACT_ATOMS: atom_id res chain seq x y z
N MET A 1 -7.64 1.91 -30.11
CA MET A 1 -7.59 1.50 -28.69
C MET A 1 -8.88 0.78 -28.40
N ASP A 2 -8.82 -0.54 -28.26
CA ASP A 2 -10.00 -1.33 -27.95
C ASP A 2 -10.36 -1.15 -26.48
N SER A 3 -11.49 -0.49 -26.21
CA SER A 3 -12.00 -0.32 -24.85
C SER A 3 -12.79 -1.57 -24.45
N PHE A 4 -12.21 -2.43 -23.62
CA PHE A 4 -12.97 -3.50 -22.98
C PHE A 4 -13.85 -2.92 -21.86
N LYS A 5 -15.17 -2.98 -22.03
CA LYS A 5 -16.13 -2.73 -20.94
C LYS A 5 -16.22 -3.99 -20.08
N PHE A 6 -15.86 -3.89 -18.80
CA PHE A 6 -16.12 -4.95 -17.82
C PHE A 6 -17.63 -5.22 -17.75
N ARG A 7 -18.09 -6.38 -18.23
CA ARG A 7 -19.43 -6.89 -17.89
C ARG A 7 -19.39 -7.34 -16.43
N GLN A 8 -20.40 -6.99 -15.64
CA GLN A 8 -20.61 -7.59 -14.33
C GLN A 8 -20.78 -9.10 -14.51
N GLN A 9 -19.69 -9.85 -14.32
CA GLN A 9 -19.77 -11.29 -14.15
C GLN A 9 -20.00 -11.53 -12.66
N ASN A 10 -21.25 -11.80 -12.30
CA ASN A 10 -21.56 -12.60 -11.11
C ASN A 10 -21.15 -14.06 -11.41
N SER A 11 -19.85 -14.33 -11.54
CA SER A 11 -19.36 -15.70 -11.41
C SER A 11 -19.48 -16.10 -9.95
N ARG A 12 -19.78 -17.38 -9.68
CA ARG A 12 -19.63 -17.96 -8.33
C ARG A 12 -18.25 -17.54 -7.80
N GLY A 13 -18.23 -16.91 -6.62
CA GLY A 13 -17.17 -16.00 -6.19
C GLY A 13 -15.77 -16.51 -6.52
N CYS A 14 -15.01 -15.72 -7.28
CA CYS A 14 -13.62 -16.02 -7.62
C CYS A 14 -12.78 -15.93 -6.34
N VAL A 15 -12.33 -17.06 -5.80
CA VAL A 15 -11.56 -17.11 -4.55
C VAL A 15 -10.08 -17.01 -4.88
N LEU A 16 -9.43 -16.00 -4.31
CA LEU A 16 -7.97 -15.92 -4.29
C LEU A 16 -7.42 -16.88 -3.22
N ASP A 17 -6.48 -17.74 -3.60
CA ASP A 17 -5.72 -18.56 -2.67
C ASP A 17 -5.02 -17.71 -1.62
N GLN A 18 -4.71 -18.33 -0.48
CA GLN A 18 -3.97 -17.67 0.59
C GLN A 18 -2.66 -17.08 0.04
N PRO A 19 -2.47 -15.75 0.14
CA PRO A 19 -1.24 -15.09 -0.29
C PRO A 19 0.00 -15.71 0.35
N GLN A 20 1.03 -15.97 -0.45
CA GLN A 20 2.31 -16.52 -0.01
C GLN A 20 3.40 -15.46 -0.13
N TYR A 21 4.06 -15.14 0.99
CA TYR A 21 5.22 -14.26 1.00
C TYR A 21 6.44 -15.01 0.47
N ILE A 22 7.15 -14.40 -0.48
CA ILE A 22 8.33 -15.01 -1.12
C ILE A 22 9.61 -14.20 -0.91
N GLY A 23 9.50 -12.99 -0.35
CA GLY A 23 10.63 -12.13 -0.12
C GLY A 23 10.24 -10.80 0.49
N GLU A 24 11.23 -10.12 1.03
CA GLU A 24 11.08 -8.83 1.69
C GLU A 24 12.23 -7.94 1.26
N TYR A 25 11.95 -6.65 1.09
CA TYR A 25 12.96 -5.68 0.73
C TYR A 25 12.56 -4.27 1.15
N CYS A 26 13.57 -3.42 1.29
CA CYS A 26 13.41 -2.00 1.55
C CYS A 26 13.77 -1.20 0.30
N VAL A 27 13.13 -0.06 0.14
CA VAL A 27 13.50 0.96 -0.84
C VAL A 27 14.04 2.16 -0.08
N ASN A 28 15.30 2.50 -0.30
CA ASN A 28 15.92 3.63 0.38
C ASN A 28 15.51 4.98 -0.26
N ALA A 29 15.90 6.09 0.37
CA ALA A 29 15.55 7.43 -0.10
C ALA A 29 16.05 7.76 -1.52
N GLN A 30 17.10 7.06 -2.01
CA GLN A 30 17.64 7.17 -3.36
C GLN A 30 17.03 6.15 -4.34
N ARG A 31 15.96 5.46 -3.93
CA ARG A 31 15.23 4.46 -4.74
C ARG A 31 16.08 3.25 -5.14
N GLY A 32 17.04 2.90 -4.27
CA GLY A 32 17.81 1.67 -4.29
C GLY A 32 17.13 0.58 -3.46
N ILE A 33 17.35 -0.69 -3.84
CA ILE A 33 16.78 -1.85 -3.15
C ILE A 33 17.79 -2.42 -2.16
N ILE A 34 17.31 -2.70 -0.95
CA ILE A 34 18.06 -3.43 0.09
C ILE A 34 17.22 -4.65 0.47
N LEU A 35 17.76 -5.86 0.33
CA LEU A 35 17.02 -7.08 0.67
C LEU A 35 16.84 -7.21 2.19
N GLY A 36 15.71 -7.78 2.60
CA GLY A 36 15.37 -8.00 4.01
C GLY A 36 14.68 -6.80 4.65
N ARG A 37 14.81 -6.70 5.99
CA ARG A 37 13.99 -5.84 6.86
C ARG A 37 14.74 -4.65 7.46
N SER A 38 15.85 -4.21 6.85
CA SER A 38 16.72 -3.19 7.46
C SER A 38 16.03 -1.84 7.74
N GLN A 39 14.97 -1.51 6.99
CA GLN A 39 14.15 -0.30 7.19
C GLN A 39 12.71 -0.61 7.60
N ALA A 40 12.41 -1.86 7.96
CA ALA A 40 11.09 -2.23 8.44
C ALA A 40 10.82 -1.58 9.81
N ARG A 41 9.59 -1.12 10.03
CA ARG A 41 9.19 -0.46 11.27
C ARG A 41 8.33 -1.38 12.14
N TYR A 42 8.50 -1.29 13.44
CA TYR A 42 7.81 -2.15 14.40
C TYR A 42 6.67 -1.40 15.07
N LEU A 43 5.51 -2.04 15.15
CA LEU A 43 4.34 -1.48 15.81
C LEU A 43 4.58 -1.34 17.32
N CYS A 44 4.31 -0.16 17.85
CA CYS A 44 4.43 0.14 19.27
C CYS A 44 3.15 -0.29 20.01
N ASN A 45 3.05 -1.57 20.34
CA ASN A 45 1.86 -2.17 20.96
C ASN A 45 1.32 -1.42 22.18
N PHE A 46 2.19 -0.79 22.97
CA PHE A 46 1.79 -0.01 24.15
C PHE A 46 0.94 1.23 23.83
N ARG A 47 0.92 1.69 22.56
CA ARG A 47 0.10 2.81 22.08
C ARG A 47 -1.26 2.40 21.56
N ILE A 48 -1.48 1.10 21.32
CA ILE A 48 -2.72 0.58 20.72
C ILE A 48 -3.87 0.62 21.73
N ASN A 49 -5.10 0.91 21.27
CA ASN A 49 -6.31 0.93 22.10
C ASN A 49 -6.20 1.93 23.27
N ARG A 50 -5.57 3.08 23.01
CA ARG A 50 -5.41 4.16 23.97
C ARG A 50 -6.12 5.41 23.48
N GLU A 51 -6.71 6.14 24.42
CA GLU A 51 -6.90 7.57 24.24
C GLU A 51 -5.54 8.23 24.15
N CYS A 52 -5.42 9.21 23.26
CA CYS A 52 -4.20 9.97 23.08
C CYS A 52 -4.53 11.39 22.67
N HIS A 53 -3.53 12.25 22.63
CA HIS A 53 -3.67 13.59 22.10
C HIS A 53 -2.42 13.89 21.27
N MET A 54 -2.38 13.34 20.07
CA MET A 54 -1.24 13.45 19.17
C MET A 54 -1.57 14.43 18.05
N ASP A 55 -0.69 15.41 17.85
CA ASP A 55 -0.83 16.41 16.80
C ASP A 55 -0.27 15.87 15.48
N LEU A 56 -1.15 15.53 14.54
CA LEU A 56 -0.73 15.04 13.22
C LEU A 56 -0.15 16.15 12.34
N ASN A 57 -0.23 17.43 12.73
CA ASN A 57 0.39 18.54 12.00
C ASN A 57 1.87 18.73 12.33
N GLU A 58 2.35 18.16 13.44
CA GLU A 58 3.70 18.41 13.95
C GLU A 58 4.78 17.99 12.95
N GLY A 59 5.52 18.98 12.41
CA GLY A 59 6.62 18.76 11.48
C GLY A 59 6.23 18.76 10.00
N TYR A 60 5.02 19.21 9.66
CA TYR A 60 4.57 19.31 8.26
C TYR A 60 5.45 20.27 7.44
N GLU A 61 5.91 21.36 8.04
CA GLU A 61 6.75 22.39 7.41
C GLU A 61 8.13 21.89 6.98
N ILE A 62 8.61 20.79 7.58
CA ILE A 62 9.87 20.12 7.25
C ILE A 62 9.64 18.72 6.66
N PHE A 63 8.44 18.43 6.14
CA PHE A 63 8.12 17.13 5.54
C PHE A 63 8.96 16.87 4.29
N ASP A 64 9.80 15.82 4.34
CA ASP A 64 10.64 15.42 3.22
C ASP A 64 9.90 14.45 2.28
N ALA A 65 9.00 15.01 1.47
CA ALA A 65 8.12 14.26 0.58
C ALA A 65 8.82 13.79 -0.71
N LYS A 66 8.33 12.67 -1.27
CA LYS A 66 8.53 12.30 -2.67
C LYS A 66 7.95 13.36 -3.60
N ILE A 67 8.61 13.52 -4.74
CA ILE A 67 8.12 14.36 -5.83
C ILE A 67 6.98 13.61 -6.54
N GLU A 68 5.83 14.28 -6.69
CA GLU A 68 4.67 13.77 -7.41
C GLU A 68 4.33 14.66 -8.62
N PRO A 69 3.92 14.10 -9.76
CA PRO A 69 3.74 12.67 -10.02
C PRO A 69 5.08 11.92 -10.19
N SER A 70 5.19 10.73 -9.59
CA SER A 70 6.36 9.86 -9.80
C SER A 70 6.41 9.26 -11.21
N ASN A 71 7.62 9.15 -11.77
CA ASN A 71 7.89 8.41 -13.00
C ASN A 71 8.56 7.04 -12.77
N GLU A 72 8.55 6.53 -11.53
CA GLU A 72 9.19 5.25 -11.19
C GLU A 72 8.48 4.02 -11.76
N LYS A 73 7.17 4.13 -12.04
CA LYS A 73 6.39 3.05 -12.66
C LYS A 73 6.48 1.74 -11.89
N ILE A 74 7.01 0.68 -12.51
CA ILE A 74 7.25 -0.63 -11.88
C ILE A 74 8.75 -0.92 -11.75
N ASP A 75 9.61 0.10 -11.88
CA ASP A 75 11.07 -0.09 -11.99
C ASP A 75 11.66 -0.76 -10.75
N ILE A 76 11.17 -0.41 -9.56
CA ILE A 76 11.58 -1.07 -8.31
C ILE A 76 11.19 -2.55 -8.31
N LEU A 77 9.98 -2.88 -8.74
CA LEU A 77 9.55 -4.28 -8.86
C LEU A 77 10.43 -5.03 -9.88
N LEU A 78 10.75 -4.41 -11.02
CA LEU A 78 11.63 -5.00 -12.03
C LEU A 78 13.06 -5.20 -11.50
N LYS A 79 13.62 -4.22 -10.78
CA LYS A 79 14.92 -4.35 -10.11
C LYS A 79 14.91 -5.50 -9.12
N TRP A 80 13.84 -5.69 -8.34
CA TRP A 80 13.72 -6.83 -7.44
C TRP A 80 13.76 -8.16 -8.20
N LEU A 81 13.02 -8.28 -9.31
CA LEU A 81 13.04 -9.48 -10.16
C LEU A 81 14.44 -9.74 -10.74
N MET A 82 15.13 -8.69 -11.20
CA MET A 82 16.50 -8.79 -11.72
C MET A 82 17.49 -9.28 -10.66
N LEU A 83 17.38 -8.80 -9.42
CA LEU A 83 18.22 -9.26 -8.30
C LEU A 83 18.03 -10.75 -7.97
N HIS A 84 16.87 -11.32 -8.30
CA HIS A 84 16.55 -12.73 -8.08
C HIS A 84 16.68 -13.60 -9.34
N SER A 85 17.16 -13.03 -10.44
CA SER A 85 17.38 -13.75 -11.69
C SER A 85 18.80 -14.31 -11.74
N LEU A 86 18.95 -15.62 -11.89
CA LEU A 86 20.24 -16.24 -12.17
C LEU A 86 20.50 -16.33 -13.70
N PRO A 87 21.77 -16.41 -14.14
CA PRO A 87 22.09 -16.65 -15.54
C PRO A 87 21.37 -17.89 -16.08
N GLY A 88 20.65 -17.74 -17.19
CA GLY A 88 19.88 -18.82 -17.82
C GLY A 88 18.46 -19.02 -17.30
N ASP A 89 18.05 -18.30 -16.25
CA ASP A 89 16.67 -18.38 -15.77
C ASP A 89 15.67 -17.84 -16.82
N SER A 90 14.55 -18.56 -16.95
CA SER A 90 13.41 -18.05 -17.72
C SER A 90 12.66 -17.00 -16.92
N LEU A 91 12.00 -16.06 -17.59
CA LEU A 91 11.20 -15.04 -16.91
C LEU A 91 10.07 -15.65 -16.08
N LYS A 92 9.44 -16.72 -16.58
CA LYS A 92 8.42 -17.47 -15.83
C LYS A 92 8.99 -18.00 -14.50
N LYS A 93 10.21 -18.56 -14.50
CA LYS A 93 10.86 -19.01 -13.25
C LYS A 93 11.10 -17.85 -12.29
N VAL A 94 11.68 -16.74 -12.76
CA VAL A 94 11.95 -15.54 -11.93
C VAL A 94 10.66 -14.96 -11.36
N CYS A 95 9.57 -14.99 -12.13
CA CYS A 95 8.25 -14.53 -11.70
C CYS A 95 7.43 -15.62 -11.00
N HIS A 96 8.03 -16.72 -10.53
CA HIS A 96 7.33 -17.81 -9.82
C HIS A 96 6.10 -18.37 -10.57
N ASP A 97 6.26 -18.55 -11.87
CA ASP A 97 5.25 -18.98 -12.85
C ASP A 97 4.04 -18.06 -12.98
N ALA A 98 4.10 -16.84 -12.43
CA ALA A 98 2.99 -15.89 -12.49
C ALA A 98 2.59 -15.53 -13.92
N ASP A 99 1.28 -15.34 -14.12
CA ASP A 99 0.71 -14.83 -15.35
C ASP A 99 0.68 -13.31 -15.35
N PHE A 100 0.40 -12.70 -14.19
CA PHE A 100 0.41 -11.25 -14.01
C PHE A 100 1.42 -10.81 -12.96
N VAL A 101 2.12 -9.71 -13.25
CA VAL A 101 3.09 -9.09 -12.34
C VAL A 101 2.80 -7.60 -12.21
N SER A 102 2.64 -7.11 -10.98
CA SER A 102 2.38 -5.68 -10.73
C SER A 102 2.54 -5.25 -9.27
N TRP A 103 2.15 -4.02 -8.95
CA TRP A 103 1.94 -3.57 -7.58
C TRP A 103 0.60 -4.06 -7.04
N ARG A 104 0.55 -4.37 -5.73
CA ARG A 104 -0.70 -4.68 -5.01
C ARG A 104 -1.79 -3.65 -5.23
N GLY A 105 -1.42 -2.36 -5.29
CA GLY A 105 -2.35 -1.26 -5.51
C GLY A 105 -3.17 -1.38 -6.81
N ILE A 106 -2.57 -1.91 -7.88
CA ILE A 106 -3.26 -2.12 -9.16
C ILE A 106 -4.32 -3.21 -9.02
N PHE A 107 -3.96 -4.36 -8.44
CA PHE A 107 -4.90 -5.45 -8.19
C PHE A 107 -6.05 -5.02 -7.26
N ALA A 108 -5.74 -4.28 -6.18
CA ALA A 108 -6.74 -3.73 -5.28
C ALA A 108 -7.70 -2.77 -6.01
N ARG A 109 -7.19 -1.93 -6.91
CA ARG A 109 -8.02 -1.00 -7.68
C ARG A 109 -8.92 -1.70 -8.69
N ILE A 110 -8.41 -2.72 -9.38
CA ILE A 110 -9.23 -3.59 -10.25
C ILE A 110 -10.36 -4.21 -9.44
N ALA A 111 -10.04 -4.82 -8.29
CA ALA A 111 -11.03 -5.46 -7.41
C ALA A 111 -12.08 -4.47 -6.87
N ALA A 112 -11.68 -3.22 -6.60
CA ALA A 112 -12.58 -2.19 -6.10
C ALA A 112 -13.44 -1.50 -7.17
N THR A 113 -13.17 -1.74 -8.46
CA THR A 113 -13.83 -1.06 -9.60
C THR A 113 -15.37 -1.14 -9.55
N PRO A 114 -16.01 -2.28 -9.22
CA PRO A 114 -17.48 -2.35 -9.16
C PRO A 114 -18.11 -1.38 -8.14
N SER A 115 -17.37 -1.05 -7.09
CA SER A 115 -17.85 -0.26 -5.94
C SER A 115 -17.35 1.20 -5.96
N ASN A 116 -16.31 1.51 -6.73
CA ASN A 116 -15.70 2.84 -6.84
C ASN A 116 -15.95 3.48 -8.21
N LYS A 117 -17.20 3.85 -8.47
CA LYS A 117 -17.61 4.38 -9.79
C LYS A 117 -16.98 5.74 -10.14
N ASP A 118 -16.56 6.50 -9.13
CA ASP A 118 -15.99 7.85 -9.33
C ASP A 118 -14.47 7.83 -9.56
N GLU A 119 -13.80 6.70 -9.32
CA GLU A 119 -12.34 6.60 -9.44
C GLU A 119 -11.97 5.94 -10.76
N HIS A 120 -11.56 6.77 -11.72
CA HIS A 120 -11.01 6.30 -12.99
C HIS A 120 -9.54 5.91 -12.85
N TRP A 121 -9.13 4.91 -13.62
CA TRP A 121 -7.77 4.43 -13.67
C TRP A 121 -7.35 4.07 -15.09
N MET A 122 -6.04 4.09 -15.33
CA MET A 122 -5.44 3.71 -16.61
C MET A 122 -4.19 2.89 -16.35
N PHE A 123 -4.10 1.73 -16.99
CA PHE A 123 -2.94 0.84 -16.88
C PHE A 123 -2.38 0.56 -18.27
N ALA A 124 -1.06 0.65 -18.42
CA ALA A 124 -0.37 -0.01 -19.52
C ALA A 124 -0.24 -1.49 -19.21
N VAL A 125 -0.43 -2.33 -20.25
CA VAL A 125 -0.34 -3.78 -20.17
C VAL A 125 0.68 -4.25 -21.19
N VAL A 126 1.72 -4.94 -20.74
CA VAL A 126 2.77 -5.47 -21.61
C VAL A 126 2.92 -6.95 -21.37
N CYS A 127 2.73 -7.76 -22.40
CA CYS A 127 3.10 -9.17 -22.37
C CYS A 127 4.54 -9.31 -22.84
N TYR A 128 5.43 -9.79 -21.96
CA TYR A 128 6.82 -10.03 -22.27
C TYR A 128 7.18 -11.45 -21.85
N LYS A 129 7.67 -12.27 -22.79
CA LYS A 129 8.03 -13.70 -22.56
C LYS A 129 6.96 -14.46 -21.77
N SER A 130 5.70 -14.33 -22.17
CA SER A 130 4.52 -14.98 -21.58
C SER A 130 4.19 -14.57 -20.14
N VAL A 131 4.70 -13.43 -19.67
CA VAL A 131 4.31 -12.80 -18.40
C VAL A 131 3.71 -11.42 -18.70
N ILE A 132 2.56 -11.12 -18.10
CA ILE A 132 1.81 -9.88 -18.32
C ILE A 132 2.12 -8.90 -17.19
N PHE A 133 2.76 -7.79 -17.52
CA PHE A 133 3.06 -6.71 -16.59
C PHE A 133 1.97 -5.65 -16.67
N LEU A 134 1.47 -5.22 -15.51
CA LEU A 134 0.54 -4.10 -15.39
C LEU A 134 1.26 -2.92 -14.75
N CYS A 135 1.15 -1.74 -15.37
CA CYS A 135 1.81 -0.52 -14.93
C CYS A 135 0.83 0.66 -14.94
N GLU A 136 0.73 1.38 -13.83
CA GLU A 136 -0.20 2.51 -13.72
C GLU A 136 0.29 3.76 -14.44
N TYR A 137 -0.65 4.39 -15.15
CA TYR A 137 -0.48 5.71 -15.71
C TYR A 137 -1.53 6.64 -15.13
N PRO A 138 -1.13 7.87 -14.74
CA PRO A 138 -2.08 8.83 -14.21
C PRO A 138 -3.08 9.21 -15.32
N THR A 139 -4.35 9.26 -14.97
CA THR A 139 -5.38 9.84 -15.84
C THR A 139 -5.23 11.36 -15.86
N GLU A 140 -5.75 12.03 -16.89
CA GLU A 140 -5.80 13.50 -16.93
C GLU A 140 -6.45 14.08 -15.67
N GLN A 141 -7.56 13.48 -15.22
CA GLN A 141 -8.26 13.87 -14.00
C GLN A 141 -7.35 13.77 -12.76
N LYS A 142 -6.55 12.71 -12.64
CA LYS A 142 -5.58 12.54 -11.55
C LYS A 142 -4.48 13.59 -11.60
N LEU A 143 -3.97 13.91 -12.79
CA LEU A 143 -2.97 14.96 -12.98
C LEU A 143 -3.54 16.34 -12.59
N THR A 144 -4.75 16.68 -13.05
CA THR A 144 -5.44 17.92 -12.68
C THR A 144 -5.68 18.01 -11.18
N MET A 145 -6.10 16.91 -10.54
CA MET A 145 -6.30 16.86 -9.09
C MET A 145 -5.00 17.08 -8.31
N LEU A 146 -3.89 16.49 -8.75
CA LEU A 146 -2.57 16.69 -8.13
C LEU A 146 -2.09 18.14 -8.31
N ALA A 147 -2.25 18.70 -9.50
CA ALA A 147 -1.84 20.08 -9.80
C ALA A 147 -2.64 21.11 -8.98
N ASN A 148 -3.93 20.85 -8.74
CA ASN A 148 -4.83 21.75 -8.01
C ASN A 148 -5.02 21.35 -6.53
N MET A 149 -4.16 20.48 -5.99
CA MET A 149 -4.30 20.00 -4.62
C MET A 149 -4.17 21.15 -3.62
N SER A 150 -5.20 21.35 -2.80
CA SER A 150 -5.19 22.42 -1.79
C SER A 150 -4.15 22.15 -0.71
N ASN A 151 -3.71 23.19 0.03
CA ASN A 151 -2.82 22.98 1.17
C ASN A 151 -3.44 22.07 2.23
N ARG A 152 -4.77 22.14 2.40
CA ARG A 152 -5.50 21.27 3.33
C ARG A 152 -5.40 19.80 2.92
N ASP A 153 -5.53 19.50 1.63
CA ASP A 153 -5.41 18.12 1.12
C ASP A 153 -3.98 17.58 1.30
N LYS A 154 -2.97 18.41 1.10
CA LYS A 154 -1.56 18.05 1.34
C LYS A 154 -1.29 17.73 2.82
N ILE A 155 -1.80 18.56 3.73
CA ILE A 155 -1.73 18.31 5.18
C ILE A 155 -2.47 17.01 5.54
N MET A 156 -3.66 16.78 4.98
CA MET A 156 -4.41 15.55 5.23
C MET A 156 -3.69 14.29 4.71
N ALA A 157 -2.95 14.39 3.60
CA ALA A 157 -2.09 13.31 3.12
C ALA A 157 -0.90 13.07 4.07
N TYR A 158 -0.28 14.14 4.56
CA TYR A 158 0.81 14.08 5.55
C TYR A 158 0.40 13.37 6.85
N TRP A 159 -0.83 13.59 7.32
CA TRP A 159 -1.35 12.97 8.54
C TRP A 159 -1.28 11.44 8.56
N GLY A 160 -1.33 10.77 7.40
CA GLY A 160 -1.09 9.33 7.31
C GLY A 160 0.34 8.96 7.74
N PHE A 161 1.33 9.59 7.12
CA PHE A 161 2.75 9.35 7.43
C PHE A 161 3.10 9.77 8.86
N LYS A 162 2.52 10.87 9.37
CA LYS A 162 2.73 11.29 10.76
C LYS A 162 2.12 10.29 11.74
N PHE A 163 0.96 9.72 11.42
CA PHE A 163 0.36 8.65 12.24
C PHE A 163 1.24 7.40 12.27
N GLU A 164 1.80 6.98 11.14
CA GLU A 164 2.77 5.88 11.12
C GLU A 164 3.98 6.17 12.02
N GLN A 165 4.51 7.40 11.98
CA GLN A 165 5.59 7.83 12.87
C GLN A 165 5.17 7.77 14.34
N PHE A 166 3.93 8.08 14.68
CA PHE A 166 3.44 7.97 16.06
C PHE A 166 3.23 6.54 16.53
N MET A 167 3.00 5.58 15.63
CA MET A 167 2.64 4.21 15.98
C MET A 167 3.79 3.22 15.78
N THR A 168 4.88 3.61 15.14
CA THR A 168 5.97 2.71 14.79
C THR A 168 7.35 3.21 15.21
N SER A 169 8.26 2.28 15.47
CA SER A 169 9.65 2.55 15.82
C SER A 169 10.60 1.77 14.90
N SER A 170 11.86 2.22 14.80
CA SER A 170 12.90 1.53 14.03
C SER A 170 13.45 0.29 14.74
N HIS A 171 13.22 0.17 16.05
CA HIS A 171 13.70 -0.94 16.86
C HIS A 171 12.53 -1.55 17.64
N PRO A 172 12.51 -2.87 17.80
CA PRO A 172 11.55 -3.55 18.65
C PRO A 172 11.40 -2.91 20.03
N GLU A 173 10.16 -2.79 20.50
CA GLU A 173 9.80 -2.34 21.86
C GLU A 173 10.31 -0.95 22.25
N SER A 174 10.85 -0.17 21.32
CA SER A 174 11.29 1.19 21.56
C SER A 174 10.16 2.20 21.38
N VAL A 175 10.35 3.39 21.95
CA VAL A 175 9.42 4.50 21.77
C VAL A 175 9.65 5.13 20.39
N PRO A 176 8.59 5.50 19.65
CA PRO A 176 8.74 6.21 18.40
C PRO A 176 9.49 7.53 18.57
N ASP A 177 10.45 7.80 17.69
CA ASP A 177 11.01 9.14 17.53
C ASP A 177 10.06 9.96 16.66
N THR A 178 9.29 10.82 17.32
CA THR A 178 8.26 11.66 16.69
C THR A 178 8.78 13.05 16.32
N LYS A 179 10.03 13.37 16.69
CA LYS A 179 10.66 14.68 16.45
C LYS A 179 11.51 14.71 15.20
N LYS A 180 11.96 13.55 14.72
CA LYS A 180 12.61 13.45 13.40
C LYS A 180 11.67 13.94 12.30
N PRO A 181 12.20 14.59 11.24
CA PRO A 181 11.43 14.89 10.05
C PRO A 181 10.74 13.62 9.51
N VAL A 182 9.46 13.75 9.15
CA VAL A 182 8.74 12.67 8.47
C VAL A 182 9.24 12.63 7.02
N THR A 183 9.39 11.43 6.48
CA THR A 183 9.64 11.21 5.06
C THR A 183 8.81 10.03 4.58
N ASN A 184 8.36 10.08 3.33
CA ASN A 184 7.73 8.95 2.66
C ASN A 184 8.62 8.38 1.54
N LYS A 185 9.92 8.73 1.52
CA LYS A 185 10.85 8.25 0.49
C LYS A 185 11.32 6.82 0.72
N GLU A 186 11.42 6.43 1.99
CA GLU A 186 11.81 5.10 2.41
C GLU A 186 10.58 4.21 2.56
N GLU A 187 10.65 2.99 2.03
CA GLU A 187 9.52 2.05 2.02
C GLU A 187 9.99 0.66 2.43
N PHE A 188 9.10 -0.10 3.05
CA PHE A 188 9.29 -1.52 3.29
C PHE A 188 8.24 -2.32 2.52
N HIS A 189 8.70 -3.30 1.75
CA HIS A 189 7.87 -4.06 0.83
C HIS A 189 7.99 -5.57 1.07
N ILE A 190 6.87 -6.23 0.82
CA ILE A 190 6.77 -7.68 0.75
C ILE A 190 6.47 -8.09 -0.69
N MET A 191 7.12 -9.16 -1.14
CA MET A 191 6.81 -9.83 -2.40
C MET A 191 5.86 -10.98 -2.13
N VAL A 192 4.76 -11.00 -2.86
CA VAL A 192 3.63 -11.89 -2.61
C VAL A 192 3.23 -12.57 -3.90
N LYS A 193 3.04 -13.88 -3.86
CA LYS A 193 2.40 -14.63 -4.93
C LYS A 193 1.07 -15.20 -4.47
N SER A 194 0.12 -15.28 -5.39
CA SER A 194 -1.15 -15.96 -5.15
C SER A 194 -1.73 -16.49 -6.48
N LYS A 195 -2.88 -17.17 -6.41
CA LYS A 195 -3.57 -17.78 -7.54
C LYS A 195 -5.07 -17.65 -7.36
N PHE A 196 -5.81 -17.37 -8.43
CA PHE A 196 -7.26 -17.47 -8.43
C PHE A 196 -7.67 -18.93 -8.62
N ASN A 197 -8.59 -19.43 -7.80
CA ASN A 197 -8.90 -20.87 -7.77
C ASN A 197 -9.62 -21.36 -9.02
N GLU A 198 -10.57 -20.59 -9.50
CA GLU A 198 -11.47 -20.98 -10.59
C GLU A 198 -10.80 -20.85 -11.96
N SER A 199 -9.99 -19.81 -12.14
CA SER A 199 -9.29 -19.55 -13.41
C SER A 199 -7.86 -20.10 -13.45
N HIS A 200 -7.32 -20.50 -12.29
CA HIS A 200 -5.91 -20.86 -12.09
C HIS A 200 -4.91 -19.76 -12.46
N LEU A 201 -5.37 -18.53 -12.69
CA LEU A 201 -4.49 -17.39 -12.99
C LEU A 201 -3.60 -17.09 -11.79
N LYS A 202 -2.29 -17.05 -12.02
CA LYS A 202 -1.28 -16.77 -11.01
C LYS A 202 -0.88 -15.30 -11.05
N ILE A 203 -0.77 -14.69 -9.88
CA ILE A 203 -0.37 -13.29 -9.73
C ILE A 203 0.85 -13.19 -8.81
N LEU A 204 1.75 -12.28 -9.17
CA LEU A 204 2.91 -11.89 -8.36
C LEU A 204 2.87 -10.38 -8.18
N TYR A 205 3.06 -9.91 -6.95
CA TYR A 205 3.04 -8.49 -6.67
C TYR A 205 3.91 -8.10 -5.49
N SER A 206 4.33 -6.84 -5.51
CA SER A 206 4.88 -6.19 -4.35
C SER A 206 3.82 -5.35 -3.63
N ALA A 207 3.86 -5.35 -2.31
CA ALA A 207 3.04 -4.52 -1.45
C ALA A 207 3.91 -3.77 -0.45
N GLU A 208 3.79 -2.45 -0.42
CA GLU A 208 4.28 -1.65 0.71
C GLU A 208 3.52 -2.03 1.99
N THR A 209 4.26 -2.08 3.10
CA THR A 209 3.78 -2.46 4.43
C THR A 209 4.17 -1.38 5.45
N ASP A 210 3.19 -0.94 6.24
CA ASP A 210 3.36 0.18 7.18
C ASP A 210 4.17 -0.21 8.43
N GLY A 211 4.09 -1.47 8.84
CA GLY A 211 4.92 -2.02 9.92
C GLY A 211 4.67 -3.49 10.21
N LEU A 212 5.29 -3.98 11.29
CA LEU A 212 5.12 -5.35 11.77
C LEU A 212 5.06 -5.44 13.29
N TYR A 213 4.38 -6.48 13.78
CA TYR A 213 4.48 -6.93 15.15
C TYR A 213 5.85 -7.58 15.38
N TYR A 214 6.59 -7.12 16.39
CA TYR A 214 7.91 -7.69 16.68
C TYR A 214 7.83 -9.19 17.04
N ALA A 215 6.94 -9.55 17.98
CA ALA A 215 6.88 -10.90 18.51
C ALA A 215 6.46 -11.96 17.48
N SER A 216 5.52 -11.64 16.58
CA SER A 216 4.99 -12.59 15.60
C SER A 216 5.58 -12.41 14.20
N GLY A 217 6.20 -11.27 13.91
CA GLY A 217 6.59 -10.88 12.55
C GLY A 217 5.41 -10.59 11.62
N ALA A 218 4.17 -10.58 12.14
CA ALA A 218 2.98 -10.33 11.33
C ALA A 218 2.94 -8.87 10.89
N TYR A 219 2.62 -8.64 9.61
CA TYR A 219 2.45 -7.30 9.06
C TYR A 219 1.18 -6.64 9.58
N VAL A 220 1.21 -5.31 9.66
CA VAL A 220 0.08 -4.48 10.06
C VAL A 220 -0.09 -3.33 9.08
N GLU A 221 -1.33 -2.96 8.82
CA GLU A 221 -1.67 -1.75 8.06
C GLU A 221 -2.06 -0.63 9.03
N LEU A 222 -1.65 0.59 8.75
CA LEU A 222 -1.95 1.78 9.53
C LEU A 222 -2.83 2.72 8.69
N LYS A 223 -3.91 3.21 9.29
CA LYS A 223 -4.84 4.12 8.64
C LYS A 223 -5.32 5.21 9.57
N THR A 224 -5.57 6.40 9.02
CA THR A 224 -6.26 7.46 9.74
C THR A 224 -7.67 7.67 9.22
N MET A 225 -8.57 8.05 10.11
CA MET A 225 -9.96 8.32 9.78
C MET A 225 -10.45 9.54 10.55
N ARG A 226 -11.10 10.45 9.82
CA ARG A 226 -11.93 11.49 10.44
C ARG A 226 -13.05 10.81 11.21
N PHE A 227 -13.21 11.15 12.48
CA PHE A 227 -14.39 10.74 13.22
C PHE A 227 -15.55 11.66 12.84
N ASP A 228 -16.39 11.18 11.91
CA ASP A 228 -17.68 11.78 11.64
C ASP A 228 -18.76 10.82 12.11
N GLY A 229 -19.27 11.00 13.33
CA GLY A 229 -20.27 10.12 13.95
C GLY A 229 -21.59 9.89 13.18
N GLN A 230 -21.70 10.33 11.92
CA GLN A 230 -22.93 10.28 11.11
C GLN A 230 -22.78 9.91 9.62
N LYS A 231 -21.59 9.67 9.03
CA LYS A 231 -21.50 9.38 7.58
C LYS A 231 -21.10 7.94 7.24
N LYS A 232 -22.04 7.01 7.40
CA LYS A 232 -21.89 5.57 7.09
C LYS A 232 -21.34 5.29 5.67
N HIS A 233 -21.82 6.01 4.65
CA HIS A 233 -21.41 5.74 3.26
C HIS A 233 -19.93 6.06 2.96
N SER A 234 -19.33 7.08 3.60
CA SER A 234 -17.92 7.41 3.38
C SER A 234 -17.02 6.32 3.97
N TRP A 235 -17.45 5.75 5.11
CA TRP A 235 -16.82 4.61 5.75
C TRP A 235 -16.86 3.37 4.86
N ASP A 236 -18.04 2.99 4.33
CA ASP A 236 -18.22 1.73 3.58
C ASP A 236 -17.25 1.63 2.41
N ARG A 237 -17.09 2.73 1.67
CA ARG A 237 -16.15 2.81 0.55
C ARG A 237 -14.69 2.73 1.01
N LYS A 238 -14.36 3.38 2.12
CA LYS A 238 -12.99 3.43 2.65
C LYS A 238 -12.57 2.05 3.17
N ALA A 239 -13.43 1.41 3.95
CA ALA A 239 -13.15 0.11 4.49
C ALA A 239 -13.11 -0.99 3.44
N LEU A 240 -13.90 -0.92 2.36
CA LEU A 240 -13.73 -1.84 1.24
C LEU A 240 -12.33 -1.72 0.64
N LYS A 241 -11.81 -0.49 0.46
CA LYS A 241 -10.43 -0.30 -0.03
C LYS A 241 -9.41 -0.88 0.92
N TRP A 242 -9.56 -0.64 2.22
CA TRP A 242 -8.69 -1.19 3.26
C TRP A 242 -8.73 -2.71 3.27
N PHE A 243 -9.92 -3.30 3.28
CA PHE A 243 -10.13 -4.74 3.18
C PHE A 243 -9.43 -5.32 1.95
N LEU A 244 -9.63 -4.75 0.76
CA LEU A 244 -9.00 -5.27 -0.46
C LEU A 244 -7.47 -5.16 -0.43
N GLN A 245 -6.92 -4.07 0.13
CA GLN A 245 -5.49 -3.89 0.29
C GLN A 245 -4.87 -4.94 1.23
N SER A 246 -5.52 -5.21 2.36
CA SER A 246 -5.08 -6.16 3.38
C SER A 246 -5.37 -7.61 3.00
N TYR A 247 -6.48 -7.89 2.33
CA TYR A 247 -6.86 -9.21 1.82
C TYR A 247 -5.81 -9.74 0.84
N LEU A 248 -5.35 -8.90 -0.08
CA LEU A 248 -4.28 -9.26 -1.03
C LEU A 248 -2.96 -9.57 -0.34
N THR A 249 -2.70 -9.07 0.86
CA THR A 249 -1.45 -9.34 1.58
C THR A 249 -1.63 -10.30 2.74
N ALA A 250 -2.83 -10.85 2.96
CA ALA A 250 -3.19 -11.59 4.18
C ALA A 250 -2.87 -10.83 5.48
N THR A 251 -2.81 -9.49 5.43
CA THR A 251 -2.65 -8.63 6.60
C THR A 251 -3.93 -8.71 7.41
N LYS A 252 -3.84 -9.23 8.64
CA LYS A 252 -5.03 -9.55 9.44
C LYS A 252 -5.59 -8.36 10.20
N GLU A 253 -4.77 -7.36 10.46
CA GLU A 253 -5.10 -6.26 11.36
C GLU A 253 -4.80 -4.91 10.72
N ILE A 254 -5.71 -3.97 10.93
CA ILE A 254 -5.56 -2.59 10.52
C ILE A 254 -5.69 -1.72 11.78
N VAL A 255 -4.64 -1.00 12.15
CA VAL A 255 -4.73 -0.03 13.24
C VAL A 255 -5.25 1.29 12.69
N VAL A 256 -6.39 1.73 13.22
CA VAL A 256 -7.09 2.93 12.78
C VAL A 256 -6.93 4.03 13.83
N GLY A 257 -6.31 5.13 13.44
CA GLY A 257 -6.24 6.38 14.19
C GLY A 257 -7.45 7.27 13.93
N LEU A 258 -8.24 7.55 14.97
CA LEU A 258 -9.37 8.47 14.92
C LEU A 258 -8.89 9.90 15.16
N ARG A 259 -9.15 10.76 14.18
CA ARG A 259 -8.78 12.18 14.23
C ARG A 259 -9.96 13.11 14.04
N ASP A 260 -9.82 14.32 14.54
CA ASP A 260 -10.71 15.43 14.22
C ASP A 260 -10.34 16.13 12.89
N ASP A 261 -10.98 17.26 12.60
CA ASP A 261 -10.71 18.09 11.41
C ASP A 261 -9.52 19.05 11.58
N SER A 262 -9.04 19.21 12.82
CA SER A 262 -7.88 20.03 13.18
C SER A 262 -6.57 19.24 13.11
N GLY A 263 -6.63 17.91 12.96
CA GLY A 263 -5.47 17.04 12.86
C GLY A 263 -5.05 16.43 14.20
N TYR A 264 -5.88 16.50 15.23
CA TYR A 264 -5.61 15.84 16.50
C TYR A 264 -6.17 14.42 16.50
N LEU A 265 -5.31 13.48 16.84
CA LEU A 265 -5.67 12.08 17.02
C LEU A 265 -6.02 11.85 18.49
N PHE A 266 -7.27 11.44 18.73
CA PHE A 266 -7.82 11.32 20.08
C PHE A 266 -7.96 9.87 20.57
N ALA A 267 -8.02 8.92 19.65
CA ALA A 267 -8.06 7.49 19.95
C ALA A 267 -7.53 6.66 18.79
N ASN A 268 -7.12 5.43 19.07
CA ASN A 268 -6.82 4.44 18.03
C ASN A 268 -7.30 3.05 18.42
N TYR A 269 -7.58 2.20 17.44
CA TYR A 269 -8.07 0.83 17.67
C TYR A 269 -7.64 -0.14 16.56
N ILE A 270 -7.69 -1.45 16.84
CA ILE A 270 -7.52 -2.49 15.83
C ILE A 270 -8.88 -2.80 15.20
N SER A 271 -8.96 -2.70 13.87
CA SER A 271 -10.12 -3.07 13.05
C SER A 271 -9.98 -4.45 12.43
#